data_AF-A0AAW8KYM3-F1
#
_entry.id   AF-A0AAW8KYM3-F1
#
_cell.length_a   1.000
_cell.length_b   1.000
_cell.length_c   1.000
_cell.angle_alpha   90.00
_cell.angle_beta   90.00
_cell.angle_gamma   90.00
#
_symmetry.space_group_name_H-M   'P 1'
#
loop_
_entity.id
_entity.type
_entity.pdbx_description
1 polymer ?
#
loop_
_entity_poly.entity_id
_entity_poly.type
_entity_poly.pdbx_seq_one_letter_code
_entity_poly.pdbx_strand_id
1 'polypeptide(L)'
;NFRKIRGATPREIVDIALTETLRRTIHTSMTLLLVVLAMMFLGGDGLHWFSVAMFVGVFVGTYSSIYIGTAFALWRGLNRQDFIVQVKPEFEDEIP
;
A
#
# COMPACT_ATOMS: atom_id res chain seq x y z
N ASN A 1 6.54 17.78 -8.81
CA ASN A 1 6.27 17.16 -7.49
C ASN A 1 7.40 17.31 -6.47
N PHE A 2 8.68 17.38 -6.88
CA PHE A 2 9.84 17.51 -5.99
C PHE A 2 9.90 18.76 -5.08
N ARG A 3 9.09 19.79 -5.33
CA ARG A 3 9.05 21.01 -4.52
C ARG A 3 8.32 20.86 -3.17
N LYS A 4 7.44 19.85 -3.00
CA LYS A 4 6.73 19.60 -1.73
C LYS A 4 7.56 18.79 -0.72
N ILE A 5 8.56 18.04 -1.18
CA ILE A 5 9.32 17.10 -0.33
C ILE A 5 10.45 17.81 0.43
N ARG A 6 10.89 18.99 -0.04
CA ARG A 6 12.02 19.74 0.55
C ARG A 6 11.75 20.38 1.92
N GLY A 7 10.53 20.34 2.43
CA GLY A 7 10.18 20.90 3.74
C GLY A 7 9.06 20.17 4.49
N ALA A 8 8.51 19.10 3.92
CA ALA A 8 7.43 18.34 4.52
C ALA A 8 7.89 17.67 5.81
N THR A 9 7.05 17.75 6.84
CA THR A 9 7.27 16.99 8.07
C THR A 9 7.21 15.49 7.76
N PRO A 10 7.94 14.62 8.51
CA PRO A 10 7.85 13.17 8.33
C PRO A 10 6.40 12.67 8.27
N ARG A 11 5.51 13.26 9.10
CA ARG A 11 4.08 12.95 9.12
C ARG A 11 3.40 13.24 7.78
N GLU A 12 3.69 14.37 7.14
CA GLU A 12 3.14 14.69 5.82
C GLU A 12 3.66 13.74 4.73
N ILE A 13 4.93 13.33 4.79
CA ILE A 13 5.49 12.38 3.82
C ILE A 13 4.79 11.02 3.95
N VAL A 14 4.59 10.54 5.17
CA VAL A 14 3.88 9.28 5.43
C VAL A 14 2.40 9.38 5.05
N ASP A 15 1.74 10.49 5.34
CA ASP A 15 0.33 10.68 4.98
C ASP A 15 0.12 10.70 3.45
N ILE A 16 1.03 11.35 2.72
CA ILE A 16 1.03 11.34 1.25
C ILE A 16 1.26 9.92 0.72
N ALA A 17 2.27 9.21 1.24
CA ALA A 17 2.59 7.84 0.82
C ALA A 17 1.46 6.85 1.15
N LEU A 18 0.83 7.01 2.32
CA LEU A 18 -0.31 6.22 2.75
C LEU A 18 -1.51 6.48 1.84
N THR A 19 -1.83 7.74 1.57
CA THR A 19 -2.93 8.12 0.67
C THR A 19 -2.71 7.61 -0.76
N GLU A 20 -1.49 7.65 -1.27
CA GLU A 20 -1.16 7.14 -2.60
C GLU A 20 -1.27 5.60 -2.67
N THR A 21 -0.76 4.91 -1.66
CA THR A 21 -0.86 3.45 -1.56
C THR A 21 -2.31 3.03 -1.40
N LEU A 22 -3.07 3.66 -0.50
CA LEU A 22 -4.49 3.41 -0.28
C LEU A 22 -5.30 3.59 -1.56
N ARG A 23 -5.02 4.62 -2.37
CA ARG A 23 -5.71 4.83 -3.64
C ARG A 23 -5.53 3.63 -4.58
N ARG A 24 -4.31 3.11 -4.67
CA ARG A 24 -4.02 1.91 -5.48
C ARG A 24 -4.68 0.66 -4.88
N THR A 25 -4.63 0.50 -3.56
CA THR A 25 -5.26 -0.63 -2.86
C THR A 25 -6.78 -0.62 -3.02
N ILE A 26 -7.42 0.55 -2.95
CA ILE A 26 -8.87 0.71 -3.17
C ILE A 26 -9.22 0.35 -4.61
N HIS A 27 -8.49 0.84 -5.61
CA HIS A 27 -8.76 0.50 -7.00
C HIS A 27 -8.63 -0.99 -7.29
N THR A 28 -7.54 -1.62 -6.82
CA THR A 28 -7.32 -3.06 -7.04
C THR A 28 -8.28 -3.93 -6.23
N SER A 29 -8.63 -3.54 -5.00
CA SER A 29 -9.62 -4.29 -4.20
C SER A 29 -11.03 -4.14 -4.80
N MET A 30 -11.38 -2.98 -5.33
CA MET A 30 -12.66 -2.76 -6.03
C MET A 30 -12.79 -3.65 -7.27
N THR A 31 -11.75 -3.72 -8.11
CA THR A 31 -11.78 -4.60 -9.29
C THR A 31 -11.83 -6.08 -8.89
N LEU A 32 -11.12 -6.46 -7.83
CA LEU A 32 -11.17 -7.83 -7.31
C LEU A 32 -12.54 -8.19 -6.74
N LEU A 33 -13.19 -7.28 -6.01
CA LEU A 33 -14.56 -7.46 -5.53
C LEU A 33 -15.55 -7.65 -6.70
N LEU A 34 -15.42 -6.88 -7.78
CA LEU A 34 -16.23 -7.08 -8.98
C LEU A 34 -16.03 -8.48 -9.58
N VAL A 35 -14.79 -8.96 -9.68
CA VAL A 35 -14.49 -10.31 -10.18
C VAL A 35 -15.06 -11.38 -9.26
N VAL A 36 -14.91 -11.25 -7.94
CA VAL A 36 -15.44 -12.21 -6.96
C VAL A 36 -16.97 -12.26 -7.00
N LEU A 37 -17.64 -11.11 -7.10
CA LEU A 37 -19.09 -11.04 -7.27
C LEU A 37 -19.52 -11.73 -8.58
N ALA A 38 -18.82 -11.46 -9.68
CA ALA A 38 -19.09 -12.13 -10.95
C ALA A 38 -18.92 -13.65 -10.83
N MET A 39 -17.87 -14.13 -10.17
CA MET A 39 -17.67 -15.57 -9.93
C MET A 39 -18.78 -16.18 -9.05
N MET A 40 -19.27 -15.44 -8.05
CA MET A 40 -20.31 -15.93 -7.15
C MET A 40 -21.67 -16.09 -7.85
N PHE A 41 -22.01 -15.20 -8.78
CA PHE A 41 -23.28 -15.24 -9.53
C PHE A 41 -23.20 -15.99 -10.87
N LEU A 42 -22.08 -15.94 -11.58
CA LEU A 42 -21.90 -16.47 -12.94
C LEU A 42 -20.96 -17.70 -13.00
N GLY A 43 -20.26 -18.04 -11.93
CA GLY A 43 -19.22 -19.08 -11.93
C GLY A 43 -19.71 -20.52 -11.75
N GLY A 44 -20.98 -20.73 -11.37
CA GLY A 44 -21.56 -22.06 -11.12
C GLY A 44 -21.00 -22.78 -9.89
N ASP A 45 -21.42 -24.03 -9.67
CA ASP A 45 -21.13 -24.79 -8.43
C ASP A 45 -19.64 -25.00 -8.16
N GLY A 46 -18.82 -25.11 -9.20
CA GLY A 46 -17.38 -25.33 -9.08
C GLY A 46 -16.61 -24.13 -8.51
N LEU A 47 -17.03 -22.89 -8.84
CA LEU A 47 -16.36 -21.67 -8.39
C LEU A 47 -17.05 -21.00 -7.20
N HIS A 48 -18.27 -21.42 -6.85
CA HIS A 48 -19.04 -20.78 -5.79
C HIS A 48 -18.30 -20.77 -4.45
N TRP A 49 -17.87 -21.93 -3.97
CA TRP A 49 -17.11 -22.02 -2.70
C TRP A 49 -15.75 -21.33 -2.75
N PHE A 50 -15.10 -21.33 -3.92
CA PHE A 50 -13.86 -20.59 -4.12
C PHE A 50 -14.08 -19.07 -4.03
N SER A 51 -15.15 -18.56 -4.65
CA SER A 51 -15.51 -17.14 -4.60
C SER A 51 -15.86 -16.67 -3.19
N VAL A 52 -16.52 -17.52 -2.40
CA VAL A 52 -16.79 -17.25 -0.98
C VAL A 52 -15.50 -17.16 -0.16
N ALA A 53 -14.57 -18.10 -0.35
CA ALA A 53 -13.26 -18.05 0.30
C ALA A 53 -12.47 -16.78 -0.08
N MET A 54 -12.47 -16.42 -1.36
CA MET A 54 -11.85 -15.18 -1.86
C MET A 54 -12.49 -13.93 -1.27
N PHE A 55 -13.83 -13.89 -1.18
CA PHE A 55 -14.56 -12.77 -0.59
C PHE A 55 -14.13 -12.53 0.87
N VAL A 56 -14.12 -13.59 1.68
CA VAL A 56 -13.68 -13.52 3.08
C VAL A 56 -12.20 -13.11 3.18
N GLY A 57 -11.33 -13.71 2.36
CA GLY A 57 -9.90 -13.40 2.34
C GLY A 57 -9.61 -11.93 2.03
N VAL A 58 -10.34 -11.35 1.08
CA VAL A 58 -10.19 -9.94 0.69
C VAL A 58 -10.71 -9.01 1.77
N PHE A 59 -11.83 -9.35 2.42
CA PHE A 59 -12.40 -8.57 3.51
C PHE A 59 -11.44 -8.51 4.70
N VAL A 60 -10.93 -9.66 5.13
CA VAL A 60 -9.96 -9.76 6.25
C VAL A 60 -8.62 -9.13 5.85
N GLY A 61 -8.11 -9.42 4.65
CA GLY A 61 -6.82 -8.91 4.18
C GLY A 61 -6.79 -7.39 4.01
N THR A 62 -7.86 -6.79 3.48
CA THR A 62 -7.94 -5.34 3.27
C THR A 62 -8.04 -4.60 4.60
N TYR A 63 -8.91 -5.07 5.50
CA TYR A 63 -9.08 -4.43 6.81
C TYR A 63 -7.83 -4.59 7.69
N SER A 64 -7.25 -5.79 7.71
CA SER A 64 -6.04 -6.09 8.48
C SER A 64 -4.83 -5.29 7.97
N SER A 65 -4.60 -5.24 6.65
CA SER A 65 -3.45 -4.54 6.07
C SER A 65 -3.49 -3.02 6.33
N ILE A 66 -4.66 -2.38 6.23
CA ILE A 66 -4.79 -0.94 6.51
C ILE A 66 -4.53 -0.64 7.98
N TYR A 67 -5.13 -1.42 8.89
CA TYR A 67 -5.03 -1.17 10.33
C TYR A 67 -3.63 -1.50 10.87
N ILE A 68 -3.04 -2.62 10.46
CA ILE A 68 -1.68 -2.99 10.84
C ILE A 68 -0.67 -2.03 10.21
N GLY A 69 -0.87 -1.61 8.95
CA GLY A 69 0.02 -0.66 8.29
C GLY A 69 0.05 0.71 8.98
N THR A 70 -1.12 1.24 9.35
CA THR A 70 -1.21 2.50 10.11
C THR A 70 -0.68 2.35 11.53
N ALA A 71 -1.03 1.26 12.23
CA ALA A 71 -0.52 1.00 13.58
C ALA A 71 1.01 0.84 13.60
N PHE A 72 1.59 0.15 12.61
CA PHE A 72 3.04 -0.02 12.49
C PHE A 72 3.75 1.30 12.18
N ALA A 73 3.17 2.13 11.31
CA ALA A 73 3.68 3.46 11.01
C ALA A 73 3.67 4.39 12.25
N LEU A 74 2.63 4.29 13.09
CA LEU A 74 2.54 5.04 14.35
C LEU A 74 3.49 4.49 15.43
N TRP A 75 3.63 3.16 15.52
CA TRP A 75 4.49 2.50 16.50
C TRP A 75 5.98 2.79 16.27
N ARG A 76 6.40 2.89 15.01
CA ARG A 76 7.80 3.15 14.66
C ARG A 76 8.24 4.61 14.90
N GLY A 77 7.41 5.42 15.57
CA GLY A 77 7.83 6.69 16.17
C GLY A 77 8.57 7.58 15.18
N LEU A 78 7.88 7.96 14.11
CA LEU A 78 8.41 8.64 12.94
C LEU A 78 9.45 9.73 13.28
N ASN A 79 10.73 9.38 13.20
CA ASN A 79 11.83 10.28 13.51
C ASN A 79 12.42 10.82 12.20
N ARG A 80 12.65 12.13 12.15
CA ARG A 80 13.01 12.90 10.95
C ARG A 80 14.33 12.46 10.29
N GLN A 81 15.07 11.59 10.96
CA GLN A 81 16.41 11.10 10.62
C GLN A 81 16.42 9.81 9.78
N ASP A 82 15.29 9.17 9.50
CA ASP A 82 15.23 8.01 8.59
C ASP A 82 14.92 8.39 7.13
N PHE A 83 14.54 9.65 6.89
CA PHE A 83 14.24 10.18 5.55
C PHE A 83 15.45 10.87 4.88
N ILE A 84 16.61 10.87 5.53
CA ILE A 84 17.86 11.22 4.85
C ILE A 84 18.18 10.08 3.88
N VAL A 85 17.91 10.31 2.61
CA VAL A 85 18.52 9.54 1.53
C VAL A 85 20.02 9.75 1.67
N GLN A 86 20.70 8.78 2.29
CA GLN A 86 22.15 8.67 2.22
C GLN A 86 22.47 8.46 0.73
N VAL A 87 22.76 9.55 0.02
CA VAL A 87 23.34 9.49 -1.32
C VAL A 87 24.69 8.85 -1.12
N LYS A 88 24.78 7.55 -1.36
CA LYS A 88 26.08 6.87 -1.43
C LYS A 88 26.87 7.58 -2.54
N PRO A 89 28.05 8.16 -2.26
CA PRO A 89 28.88 8.72 -3.29
C PRO A 89 29.41 7.56 -4.13
N GLU A 90 28.73 7.25 -5.22
CA GLU A 90 29.09 6.17 -6.14
C GLU A 90 29.47 6.71 -7.53
N PHE A 91 30.00 7.94 -7.62
CA PHE A 91 30.49 8.51 -8.88
C PHE A 91 31.59 9.56 -8.65
N GLU A 92 32.73 9.19 -8.07
CA GLU A 92 33.94 10.03 -8.14
C GLU A 92 35.24 9.25 -8.41
N ASP A 93 35.18 7.94 -8.65
CA ASP A 93 36.36 7.08 -8.87
C ASP A 93 36.57 6.60 -10.32
N GLU A 94 35.83 7.14 -11.31
CA GLU A 94 36.10 6.88 -12.73
C GLU A 94 36.34 8.18 -13.50
N ILE A 95 37.50 8.80 -13.26
CA ILE A 95 38.12 9.68 -14.25
C ILE A 95 39.59 9.24 -14.40
N PRO A 96 39.95 8.53 -15.49
CA PRO A 96 41.35 8.32 -15.83
C PRO A 96 42.03 9.61 -16.30
#